data_AF-A0A2K8MM60-F1
#
_entry.id   AF-A0A2K8MM60-F1
#
_cell.length_a   1.000
_cell.length_b   1.000
_cell.length_c   1.000
_cell.angle_alpha   90.00
_cell.angle_beta   90.00
_cell.angle_gamma   90.00
#
_symmetry.space_group_name_H-M   'P 1'
#
loop_
_entity.id
_entity.type
_entity.pdbx_description
1 polymer ?
#
loop_
_entity_poly.entity_id
_entity_poly.type
_entity_poly.pdbx_seq_one_letter_code
_entity_poly.pdbx_strand_id
1 'polypeptide(L)'
;MPIACEARRLPVRFGAIDAIHTARRGELVVPPGDYSQGLLPLDPRQPNAELTGRVIYDAALLNVDGESMIFEVRTYGSADLTIPQTSETHSFPVTDKIVQLRQLRLAISAVKGTEISYRITFVPPAATSETETSYTECRGDAPQMVVAPAKE
;
A
#
# COMPACT_ATOMS: atom_id res chain seq x y z
N MET A 1 -2.20 -13.44 12.06
CA MET A 1 -2.38 -12.22 12.88
C MET A 1 -3.12 -11.22 12.03
N PRO A 2 -4.24 -10.63 12.46
CA PRO A 2 -4.90 -9.63 11.63
C PRO A 2 -4.10 -8.33 11.75
N ILE A 3 -3.26 -8.06 10.75
CA ILE A 3 -2.74 -6.71 10.52
C ILE A 3 -3.64 -6.16 9.43
N ALA A 4 -4.62 -5.36 9.81
CA ALA A 4 -5.41 -4.60 8.85
C ALA A 4 -6.01 -3.41 9.60
N CYS A 5 -5.82 -2.21 9.05
CA CYS A 5 -6.51 -0.97 9.41
C CYS A 5 -5.90 -0.03 10.48
N GLU A 6 -4.65 -0.21 10.96
CA GLU A 6 -4.04 0.76 11.89
C GLU A 6 -3.23 1.84 11.15
N ALA A 7 -3.45 3.11 11.52
CA ALA A 7 -2.68 4.25 11.04
C ALA A 7 -1.20 4.06 11.40
N ARG A 8 -0.32 4.02 10.40
CA ARG A 8 1.13 3.85 10.63
C ARG A 8 1.80 5.22 10.78
N ARG A 9 2.74 5.32 11.71
CA ARG A 9 3.53 6.55 11.91
C ARG A 9 4.31 6.86 10.64
N LEU A 10 4.08 8.04 10.08
CA LEU A 10 4.87 8.56 8.97
C LEU A 10 6.24 9.01 9.44
N PRO A 11 7.34 8.49 8.86
CA PRO A 11 8.64 9.11 9.00
C PRO A 11 8.61 10.55 8.47
N VAL A 12 9.16 11.49 9.26
CA VAL A 12 9.27 12.93 8.92
C VAL A 12 10.11 13.17 7.66
N ARG A 13 10.81 12.15 7.14
CA ARG A 13 11.72 12.22 5.98
C ARG A 13 11.32 11.33 4.80
N PHE A 14 10.03 11.17 4.51
CA PHE A 14 9.59 10.58 3.23
C PHE A 14 9.66 11.54 2.03
N GLY A 15 10.46 12.61 2.13
CA GLY A 15 10.45 13.73 1.18
C GLY A 15 11.17 13.53 -0.15
N ALA A 16 11.84 12.38 -0.37
CA ALA A 16 12.60 12.12 -1.59
C ALA A 16 12.40 10.67 -2.03
N ILE A 17 11.36 10.41 -2.83
CA ILE A 17 10.96 9.08 -3.30
C ILE A 17 11.95 8.50 -4.34
N ASP A 18 12.92 9.31 -4.81
CA ASP A 18 13.99 8.95 -5.76
C ASP A 18 15.28 8.42 -5.09
N ALA A 19 15.33 8.39 -3.76
CA ALA A 19 16.47 7.89 -2.99
C ALA A 19 16.40 6.37 -2.75
N ILE A 20 17.46 5.82 -2.14
CA ILE A 20 17.41 4.46 -1.58
C ILE A 20 16.82 4.56 -0.17
N HIS A 21 15.78 3.79 0.08
CA HIS A 21 15.07 3.69 1.34
C HIS A 21 15.24 2.31 1.96
N THR A 22 14.97 2.22 3.26
CA THR A 22 14.86 0.97 4.00
C THR A 22 13.51 0.90 4.70
N ALA A 23 12.91 -0.28 4.73
CA ALA A 23 11.69 -0.52 5.48
C ALA A 23 11.78 -1.88 6.19
N ARG A 24 11.37 -1.91 7.46
CA ARG A 24 11.24 -3.11 8.27
C ARG A 24 9.81 -3.59 8.30
N ARG A 25 9.62 -4.85 8.72
CA ARG A 25 8.30 -5.39 9.02
C ARG A 25 7.49 -4.41 9.89
N GLY A 26 6.32 -4.02 9.42
CA GLY A 26 5.46 -3.07 10.11
C GLY A 26 5.66 -1.61 9.69
N GLU A 27 6.66 -1.29 8.87
CA GLU A 27 6.93 0.09 8.42
C GLU A 27 6.26 0.41 7.08
N LEU A 28 6.04 1.70 6.85
CA LEU A 28 5.60 2.22 5.56
C LEU A 28 6.74 2.10 4.56
N VAL A 29 6.38 1.66 3.36
CA VAL A 29 7.25 1.58 2.19
C VAL A 29 6.96 2.76 1.27
N VAL A 30 5.70 3.18 1.22
CA VAL A 30 5.20 4.32 0.46
C VAL A 30 4.23 5.08 1.36
N PRO A 31 4.35 6.41 1.49
CA PRO A 31 3.42 7.22 2.30
C PRO A 31 2.07 7.41 1.57
N PRO A 32 1.02 7.89 2.25
CA PRO A 32 -0.22 8.28 1.58
C PRO A 32 0.02 9.32 0.49
N GLY A 33 -0.47 9.07 -0.71
CA GLY A 33 -0.32 9.99 -1.84
C GLY A 33 -1.29 9.71 -3.00
N ASP A 34 -1.51 10.74 -3.82
CA ASP A 34 -2.15 10.60 -5.13
C ASP A 34 -1.06 10.34 -6.18
N TYR A 35 -0.67 9.07 -6.31
CA TYR A 35 0.40 8.69 -7.21
C TYR A 35 0.02 8.75 -8.69
N SER A 36 -1.24 9.05 -9.03
CA SER A 36 -1.62 9.36 -10.41
C SER A 36 -1.02 10.70 -10.89
N GLN A 37 -0.66 11.58 -9.95
CA GLN A 37 -0.11 12.92 -10.22
C GLN A 37 1.41 12.99 -10.07
N GLY A 38 2.07 11.85 -9.77
CA GLY A 38 3.51 11.75 -9.58
C GLY A 38 3.90 11.37 -8.15
N LEU A 39 5.18 11.54 -7.82
CA LEU A 39 5.80 11.06 -6.58
C LEU A 39 5.80 12.11 -5.46
N LEU A 40 4.69 12.84 -5.31
CA LEU A 40 4.53 13.84 -4.25
C LEU A 40 3.66 13.26 -3.13
N PRO A 41 4.26 12.94 -1.97
CA PRO A 41 3.49 12.41 -0.84
C PRO A 41 2.58 13.50 -0.26
N LEU A 42 1.40 13.10 0.21
CA LEU A 42 0.48 13.98 0.94
C LEU A 42 0.84 13.95 2.43
N ASP A 43 0.70 15.09 3.11
CA ASP A 43 0.70 15.11 4.58
C ASP A 43 -0.73 14.76 5.06
N PRO A 44 -0.97 13.57 5.65
CA PRO A 44 -2.30 13.18 6.09
C PRO A 44 -2.78 13.96 7.32
N ARG A 45 -1.93 14.82 7.91
CA ARG A 45 -2.31 15.70 9.02
C ARG A 45 -2.86 17.04 8.54
N GLN A 46 -2.75 17.34 7.24
CA GLN A 46 -3.27 18.58 6.68
C GLN A 46 -4.58 18.31 5.94
N PRO A 47 -5.66 19.06 6.24
CA PRO A 47 -6.90 18.95 5.48
C PRO A 47 -6.65 19.45 4.06
N ASN A 48 -6.56 18.52 3.11
CA ASN A 48 -6.41 18.83 1.70
C ASN A 48 -7.82 18.89 1.07
N ALA A 49 -8.38 20.10 1.00
CA ALA A 49 -9.70 20.33 0.41
C ALA A 49 -9.79 19.93 -1.09
N GLU A 50 -8.65 19.68 -1.74
CA GLU A 50 -8.54 19.27 -3.14
C GLU A 50 -8.55 17.76 -3.37
N LEU A 51 -8.78 16.94 -2.34
CA LEU A 51 -8.74 15.48 -2.48
C LEU A 51 -10.02 14.87 -3.06
N THR A 52 -11.12 15.62 -3.17
CA THR A 52 -12.41 15.10 -3.64
C THR A 52 -12.27 14.41 -5.01
N GLY A 53 -12.63 13.12 -5.07
CA GLY A 53 -12.53 12.30 -6.28
C GLY A 53 -11.16 11.68 -6.56
N ARG A 54 -10.15 11.92 -5.71
CA ARG A 54 -8.81 11.32 -5.84
C ARG A 54 -8.73 9.96 -5.14
N VAL A 55 -7.95 9.05 -5.71
CA VAL A 55 -7.62 7.76 -5.10
C VAL A 55 -6.30 7.92 -4.36
N ILE A 56 -6.39 8.02 -3.04
CA ILE A 56 -5.20 8.10 -2.18
C ILE A 56 -4.87 6.71 -1.71
N TYR A 57 -3.60 6.33 -1.79
CA TYR A 57 -3.16 5.07 -1.22
C TYR A 57 -1.77 5.19 -0.61
N ASP A 58 -1.46 4.26 0.27
CA ASP A 58 -0.12 4.03 0.80
C ASP A 58 0.26 2.55 0.66
N ALA A 59 1.52 2.23 0.94
CA ALA A 59 1.95 0.85 0.98
C ALA A 59 2.90 0.58 2.15
N ALA A 60 2.79 -0.61 2.73
CA ALA A 60 3.54 -1.00 3.91
C ALA A 60 4.12 -2.41 3.78
N LEU A 61 5.25 -2.67 4.43
CA LEU A 61 5.83 -4.01 4.49
C LEU A 61 5.15 -4.77 5.63
N LEU A 62 4.38 -5.80 5.30
CA LEU A 62 3.73 -6.67 6.29
C LEU A 62 4.67 -7.71 6.84
N ASN A 63 5.45 -8.33 5.97
CA ASN A 63 6.35 -9.40 6.36
C ASN A 63 7.46 -9.62 5.33
N VAL A 64 8.54 -10.25 5.79
CA VAL A 64 9.50 -10.96 4.94
C VAL A 64 9.76 -12.29 5.63
N ASP A 65 9.38 -13.41 5.02
CA ASP A 65 9.44 -14.75 5.62
C ASP A 65 10.48 -15.67 4.97
N GLY A 66 11.56 -15.09 4.45
CA GLY A 66 12.69 -15.82 3.87
C GLY A 66 12.46 -16.26 2.42
N GLU A 67 11.21 -16.52 2.05
CA GLU A 67 10.82 -16.86 0.67
C GLU A 67 10.04 -15.73 0.00
N SER A 68 9.19 -15.02 0.75
CA SER A 68 8.33 -13.96 0.23
C SER A 68 8.50 -12.63 0.96
N MET A 69 8.30 -11.55 0.21
CA MET A 69 8.05 -10.20 0.70
C MET A 69 6.55 -9.93 0.58
N ILE A 70 5.91 -9.57 1.68
CA ILE A 70 4.47 -9.34 1.74
C ILE A 70 4.22 -7.85 1.96
N PHE A 71 3.49 -7.23 1.04
CA PHE A 71 3.13 -5.82 1.08
C PHE A 71 1.62 -5.65 1.30
N GLU A 72 1.26 -4.62 2.06
CA GLU A 72 -0.10 -4.13 2.20
C GLU A 72 -0.23 -2.85 1.37
N VAL A 73 -1.22 -2.76 0.49
CA VAL A 73 -1.61 -1.53 -0.19
C VAL A 73 -2.95 -1.11 0.36
N ARG A 74 -3.04 0.12 0.87
CA ARG A 74 -4.25 0.61 1.54
C ARG A 74 -4.77 1.82 0.82
N THR A 75 -6.07 1.84 0.51
CA THR A 75 -6.70 3.01 -0.11
C THR A 75 -7.47 3.82 0.92
N TYR A 76 -7.53 5.12 0.73
CA TYR A 76 -8.18 6.07 1.62
C TYR A 76 -9.26 6.84 0.87
N GLY A 77 -10.31 7.21 1.61
CA GLY A 77 -11.29 8.15 1.12
C GLY A 77 -10.72 9.56 1.08
N SER A 78 -11.12 10.35 0.08
CA SER A 78 -10.70 11.74 -0.06
C SER A 78 -10.90 12.65 1.17
N ALA A 79 -11.82 12.30 2.07
CA ALA A 79 -12.14 13.08 3.26
C ALA A 79 -11.38 12.66 4.53
N ASP A 80 -10.79 11.47 4.56
CA ASP A 80 -10.13 10.92 5.75
C ASP A 80 -8.95 10.01 5.35
N LEU A 81 -7.73 10.49 5.62
CA LEU A 81 -6.48 9.76 5.38
C LEU A 81 -5.98 9.01 6.62
N THR A 82 -6.74 9.01 7.72
CA THR A 82 -6.37 8.34 8.96
C THR A 82 -6.85 6.89 9.01
N ILE A 83 -7.98 6.59 8.36
CA ILE A 83 -8.58 5.24 8.31
C ILE A 83 -8.68 4.76 6.86
N PRO A 84 -8.06 3.61 6.51
CA PRO A 84 -8.16 3.06 5.17
C PRO A 84 -9.57 2.52 4.89
N GLN A 85 -10.02 2.64 3.64
CA GLN A 85 -11.28 2.10 3.13
C GLN A 85 -11.14 0.66 2.66
N THR A 86 -10.03 0.35 1.98
CA THR A 86 -9.68 -1.02 1.55
C THR A 86 -8.23 -1.32 1.86
N SER A 87 -7.92 -2.60 1.99
CA SER A 87 -6.56 -3.12 2.13
C SER A 87 -6.37 -4.32 1.20
N GLU A 88 -5.23 -4.37 0.52
CA GLU A 88 -4.86 -5.39 -0.45
C GLU A 88 -3.50 -5.95 -0.05
N THR A 89 -3.40 -7.27 0.07
CA THR A 89 -2.12 -7.93 0.33
C THR A 89 -1.57 -8.51 -0.96
N HIS A 90 -0.31 -8.16 -1.24
CA HIS A 90 0.46 -8.67 -2.36
C HIS A 90 1.69 -9.41 -1.86
N SER A 91 1.95 -10.59 -2.43
CA SER A 91 3.13 -11.41 -2.11
C SER A 91 4.06 -11.49 -3.32
N PHE A 92 5.36 -11.31 -3.09
CA PHE A 92 6.38 -11.39 -4.12
C PHE A 92 7.56 -12.25 -3.61
N PRO A 93 8.17 -13.11 -4.44
CA PRO A 93 9.40 -13.80 -4.07
C PRO A 93 10.51 -12.84 -3.64
N VAL A 94 11.30 -13.17 -2.60
CA VAL A 94 12.45 -12.35 -2.15
C VAL A 94 13.53 -12.18 -3.23
N THR A 95 13.51 -13.02 -4.27
CA THR A 95 14.40 -12.94 -5.42
C THR A 95 14.04 -11.80 -6.37
N ASP A 96 12.81 -11.29 -6.30
CA ASP A 96 12.33 -10.24 -7.19
C ASP A 96 13.05 -8.92 -6.93
N LYS A 97 13.71 -8.42 -7.98
CA LYS A 97 14.38 -7.11 -7.96
C LYS A 97 13.43 -5.97 -8.22
N ILE A 98 12.21 -6.27 -8.67
CA ILE A 98 11.21 -5.30 -9.08
C ILE A 98 9.88 -5.77 -8.52
N VAL A 99 9.29 -4.94 -7.66
CA VAL A 99 7.93 -5.13 -7.14
C VAL A 99 7.08 -3.99 -7.67
N GLN A 100 5.93 -4.29 -8.26
CA GLN A 100 5.00 -3.26 -8.73
C GLN A 100 3.76 -3.25 -7.83
N LEU A 101 3.49 -2.09 -7.24
CA LEU A 101 2.31 -1.82 -6.43
C LEU A 101 1.53 -0.69 -7.10
N ARG A 102 0.48 -1.05 -7.83
CA ARG A 102 -0.33 -0.13 -8.66
C ARG A 102 0.54 0.69 -9.63
N GLN A 103 0.59 2.02 -9.49
CA GLN A 103 1.39 2.92 -10.32
C GLN A 103 2.83 3.11 -9.80
N LEU A 104 3.25 2.38 -8.76
CA LEU A 104 4.59 2.48 -8.20
C LEU A 104 5.38 1.21 -8.46
N ARG A 105 6.66 1.40 -8.75
CA ARG A 105 7.64 0.33 -8.92
C ARG A 105 8.75 0.50 -7.91
N LEU A 106 8.94 -0.53 -7.11
CA LEU A 106 9.97 -0.65 -6.10
C LEU A 106 11.10 -1.47 -6.71
N ALA A 107 12.24 -0.84 -6.95
CA ALA A 107 13.48 -1.54 -7.30
C ALA A 107 14.15 -2.02 -6.00
N ILE A 108 14.07 -3.32 -5.72
CA ILE A 108 14.61 -3.95 -4.51
C ILE A 108 16.11 -4.17 -4.67
N SER A 109 16.91 -3.45 -3.89
CA SER A 109 18.37 -3.56 -3.92
C SER A 109 18.90 -4.61 -2.93
N ALA A 110 18.20 -4.84 -1.81
CA ALA A 110 18.59 -5.85 -0.83
C ALA A 110 17.38 -6.31 0.01
N VAL A 111 17.45 -7.55 0.48
CA VAL A 111 16.56 -8.13 1.50
C VAL A 111 17.45 -8.72 2.59
N LYS A 112 17.25 -8.32 3.84
CA LYS A 112 18.05 -8.74 5.00
C LYS A 112 17.16 -9.04 6.18
N GLY A 113 16.91 -10.32 6.44
CA GLY A 113 15.97 -10.73 7.49
C GLY A 113 14.58 -10.15 7.22
N THR A 114 14.09 -9.29 8.12
CA THR A 114 12.78 -8.63 8.04
C THR A 114 12.82 -7.21 7.47
N GLU A 115 13.93 -6.83 6.85
CA GLU A 115 14.18 -5.49 6.27
C GLU A 115 14.42 -5.59 4.76
N ILE A 116 13.90 -4.63 4.01
CA ILE A 116 14.19 -4.43 2.59
C ILE A 116 14.89 -3.09 2.36
N SER A 117 15.74 -3.03 1.35
CA SER A 117 16.28 -1.79 0.78
C SER A 117 15.76 -1.63 -0.65
N TYR A 118 15.25 -0.45 -0.99
CA TYR A 118 14.53 -0.24 -2.25
C TYR A 118 14.59 1.22 -2.73
N ARG A 119 14.33 1.43 -4.02
CA ARG A 119 14.05 2.74 -4.62
C ARG A 119 12.67 2.73 -5.25
N ILE A 120 11.94 3.83 -5.16
CA ILE A 120 10.60 3.95 -5.75
C ILE A 120 10.70 4.71 -7.07
N THR A 121 9.91 4.29 -8.05
CA THR A 121 9.72 4.98 -9.33
C THR A 121 8.25 4.93 -9.73
N PHE A 122 7.79 5.92 -10.48
CA PHE A 122 6.44 5.93 -11.03
C PHE A 122 6.40 5.11 -12.32
N VAL A 123 5.36 4.28 -12.47
CA VAL A 123 5.07 3.52 -13.70
C VAL A 123 3.72 3.98 -14.25
N PRO A 124 3.69 4.50 -15.49
CA PRO A 124 2.43 4.83 -16.15
C PRO A 124 1.53 3.59 -16.28
N PRO A 125 0.20 3.76 -16.26
CA PRO A 125 -0.78 2.67 -16.17
C PRO A 125 -0.77 1.64 -17.33
N ALA A 126 0.04 1.84 -18.38
CA ALA A 126 0.11 0.94 -19.53
C ALA A 126 0.93 -0.34 -19.31
N ALA A 127 1.54 -0.56 -18.13
CA ALA A 127 2.52 -1.62 -17.91
C ALA A 127 2.21 -2.59 -16.74
N THR A 128 0.96 -2.75 -16.32
CA THR A 128 0.60 -3.62 -15.18
C THR A 128 0.68 -5.10 -15.53
N SER A 129 1.48 -5.86 -14.77
CA SER A 129 1.48 -7.32 -14.75
C SER A 129 0.64 -7.82 -13.58
N GLU A 130 -0.18 -8.85 -13.81
CA GLU A 130 -1.09 -9.43 -12.82
C GLU A 130 -0.30 -10.18 -11.74
N THR A 131 -0.41 -9.72 -10.49
CA THR A 131 0.15 -10.43 -9.32
C THR A 131 -1.01 -10.99 -8.50
N GLU A 132 -0.83 -12.17 -7.90
CA GLU A 132 -1.81 -12.76 -6.98
C GLU A 132 -2.12 -11.77 -5.85
N THR A 133 -3.38 -11.31 -5.82
CA THR A 133 -3.83 -10.22 -4.94
C THR A 133 -5.05 -10.69 -4.16
N SER A 134 -5.01 -10.51 -2.84
CA SER A 134 -6.15 -10.71 -1.96
C SER A 134 -6.65 -9.37 -1.43
N TYR A 135 -7.96 -9.17 -1.42
CA TYR A 135 -8.61 -7.90 -1.10
C TYR A 135 -9.45 -8.06 0.17
N THR A 136 -9.42 -7.08 1.07
CA THR A 136 -10.27 -7.02 2.27
C THR A 136 -10.83 -5.60 2.45
N GLU A 137 -12.14 -5.47 2.61
CA GLU A 137 -12.79 -4.19 2.92
C GLU A 137 -12.62 -3.84 4.41
N CYS A 138 -12.29 -2.58 4.70
CA CYS A 138 -11.86 -2.15 6.05
C CYS A 138 -12.98 -1.49 6.88
N ARG A 139 -14.22 -1.37 6.37
CA ARG A 139 -15.29 -0.63 7.05
C ARG A 139 -16.03 -1.44 8.11
N GLY A 140 -16.15 -0.84 9.31
CA GLY A 140 -16.79 -1.39 10.50
C GLY A 140 -18.31 -1.58 10.39
N ASP A 141 -18.77 -2.65 11.05
CA ASP A 141 -20.15 -2.99 11.39
C ASP A 141 -21.25 -2.52 10.42
N ALA A 142 -21.54 -3.37 9.42
CA ALA A 142 -22.90 -3.58 8.94
C ALA A 142 -23.05 -5.08 8.61
N PRO A 143 -24.18 -5.72 9.00
CA PRO A 143 -24.31 -7.17 9.00
C PRO A 143 -24.30 -7.73 7.58
N GLN A 144 -23.76 -8.94 7.45
CA GLN A 144 -23.97 -9.79 6.28
C GLN A 144 -25.47 -9.86 5.98
N MET A 145 -25.91 -9.21 4.91
CA MET A 145 -27.23 -9.50 4.36
C MET A 145 -27.13 -10.90 3.74
N VAL A 146 -27.65 -11.88 4.47
CA VAL A 146 -27.90 -13.24 4.00
C VAL A 146 -28.78 -13.14 2.76
N VAL A 147 -28.22 -13.36 1.58
CA VAL A 147 -29.02 -13.69 0.39
C VAL A 147 -29.27 -15.19 0.47
N ALA A 148 -30.44 -15.55 1.01
CA ALA A 148 -30.94 -16.91 0.93
C ALA A 148 -31.09 -17.32 -0.55
N PRO A 149 -30.70 -18.54 -0.95
CA PRO A 149 -31.07 -19.05 -2.26
C PRO A 149 -32.60 -19.23 -2.31
N ALA A 150 -33.20 -18.65 -3.35
CA ALA A 150 -34.60 -18.85 -3.68
C ALA A 150 -34.86 -20.35 -3.90
N LYS A 151 -35.94 -20.85 -3.30
CA LYS A 151 -36.53 -22.15 -3.65
C LYS A 151 -37.06 -22.08 -5.08
N GLU A 152 -36.69 -23.06 -5.90
CA GLU A 152 -37.57 -23.63 -6.93
C GLU A 152 -38.17 -24.94 -6.40
#